data_AF-A0A928KN51-F1
#
_entry.id   AF-A0A928KN51-F1
#
_cell.length_a   1.000
_cell.length_b   1.000
_cell.length_c   1.000
_cell.angle_alpha   90.00
_cell.angle_beta   90.00
_cell.angle_gamma   90.00
#
_symmetry.space_group_name_H-M   'P 1'
#
loop_
_entity.id
_entity.type
_entity.pdbx_description
1 polymer ?
#
loop_
_entity_poly.entity_id
_entity_poly.type
_entity_poly.pdbx_seq_one_letter_code
_entity_poly.pdbx_strand_id
1 'polypeptide(L)'
;MKKIFTLFITFIILLTLSSCNKENISSENMQIDNTINSDINDKEVDTDVEESTLDSSENEVDVSLVESEIVPSHSHSYISTVISPTCTKQGYTQYSCSCGDTYNENYTSAKGHIEVIDKAVDATISATGLTEGKHCSVCGAILLAQKVIPKLASVTYVENGNSSFKLINDLNEEYTCGPVSNGPNKCKIENFVCSIGSFGNGQIMLNINFDMRKTAQGSTPSKDIKVFFYLYRDGEQIDGAIILQGNADVGCSYKQTITKYFIPEGNYTMEIASCNQ
;
A
#
# COMPACT_ATOMS: atom_id res chain seq x y z
N MET A 1 6.69 30.88 -38.05
CA MET A 1 5.54 30.48 -37.20
C MET A 1 5.69 28.99 -36.91
N LYS A 2 6.16 28.58 -35.72
CA LYS A 2 5.37 27.87 -34.67
C LYS A 2 4.44 26.82 -35.31
N LYS A 3 4.57 25.50 -35.09
CA LYS A 3 4.56 24.71 -33.84
C LYS A 3 5.19 23.31 -34.12
N ILE A 4 6.03 22.65 -33.30
CA ILE A 4 5.83 22.13 -31.92
C ILE A 4 4.63 21.15 -31.95
N PHE A 5 4.68 19.84 -31.70
CA PHE A 5 5.46 19.05 -30.75
C PHE A 5 5.34 17.55 -31.12
N THR A 6 6.45 16.83 -31.06
CA THR A 6 6.52 15.39 -30.82
C THR A 6 6.09 15.13 -29.37
N LEU A 7 5.14 14.24 -29.10
CA LEU A 7 5.15 13.53 -27.81
C LEU A 7 4.43 12.18 -27.90
N PHE A 8 5.25 11.15 -27.79
CA PHE A 8 4.88 9.81 -27.39
C PHE A 8 3.94 9.87 -26.18
N ILE A 9 2.72 9.35 -26.34
CA ILE A 9 1.86 9.01 -25.21
C ILE A 9 2.44 7.72 -24.60
N THR A 10 3.55 7.88 -23.88
CA THR A 10 4.01 6.90 -22.91
C THR A 10 2.98 6.84 -21.81
N PHE A 11 2.28 5.73 -21.82
CA PHE A 11 1.62 5.08 -20.71
C PHE A 11 2.44 5.26 -19.41
N ILE A 12 2.14 6.29 -18.63
CA ILE A 12 2.55 6.39 -17.24
C ILE A 12 1.25 6.38 -16.46
N ILE A 13 0.80 5.15 -16.14
CA ILE A 13 -0.04 4.92 -14.98
C ILE A 13 0.73 5.52 -13.81
N LEU A 14 0.27 6.68 -13.35
CA LEU A 14 0.68 7.27 -12.09
C LEU A 14 0.14 6.35 -11.00
N LEU A 15 0.81 5.22 -10.76
CA LEU A 15 0.87 4.64 -9.44
C LEU A 15 1.45 5.77 -8.59
N THR A 16 0.59 6.41 -7.81
CA THR A 16 1.01 7.19 -6.67
C THR A 16 1.78 6.23 -5.78
N LEU A 17 3.10 6.16 -5.99
CA LEU A 17 4.01 5.75 -4.94
C LEU A 17 3.66 6.67 -3.79
N SER A 18 2.91 6.14 -2.82
CA SER A 18 2.70 6.78 -1.53
C SER A 18 4.10 7.02 -1.00
N SER A 19 4.58 8.25 -1.15
CA SER A 19 5.91 8.65 -0.73
C SER A 19 5.94 8.50 0.78
N CYS A 20 6.48 7.39 1.26
CA CYS A 20 6.69 7.17 2.69
C CYS A 20 7.48 8.34 3.25
N ASN A 21 6.83 9.22 4.00
CA ASN A 21 7.48 10.35 4.62
C ASN A 21 8.24 9.84 5.84
N LYS A 22 9.54 9.56 5.71
CA LYS A 22 10.38 9.02 6.79
C LYS A 22 10.72 10.12 7.78
N GLU A 23 9.90 10.31 8.80
CA GLU A 23 10.30 11.02 10.01
C GLU A 23 10.79 9.98 11.03
N ASN A 24 12.06 10.05 11.44
CA ASN A 24 12.61 9.22 12.52
C ASN A 24 12.06 9.75 13.85
N ILE A 25 11.42 8.90 14.65
CA ILE A 25 10.89 9.30 15.96
C ILE A 25 11.68 8.56 17.05
N SER A 26 12.51 9.30 17.78
CA SER A 26 13.13 8.87 19.03
C SER A 26 12.26 9.35 20.19
N SER A 27 11.83 8.45 21.08
CA SER A 27 11.19 8.85 22.34
C SER A 27 12.21 8.91 23.48
N GLU A 28 12.29 10.06 24.16
CA GLU A 28 12.90 10.18 25.49
C GLU A 28 11.84 9.96 26.58
N ASN A 29 12.27 9.38 27.70
CA ASN A 29 11.48 8.99 28.88
C ASN A 29 10.34 9.96 29.23
N MET A 30 9.11 9.43 29.38
CA MET A 30 8.02 10.14 30.06
C MET A 30 7.75 9.50 31.42
N GLN A 31 8.02 10.24 32.50
CA GLN A 31 7.52 9.96 33.85
C GLN A 31 6.01 10.24 33.88
N ILE A 32 5.26 9.37 34.56
CA ILE A 32 3.80 9.48 34.70
C ILE A 32 3.50 10.31 35.94
N ASP A 33 2.92 11.50 35.76
CA ASP A 33 2.20 12.22 36.82
C ASP A 33 0.69 12.02 36.64
N ASN A 34 0.07 11.40 37.64
CA ASN A 34 -1.39 11.25 37.77
C ASN A 34 -1.99 12.57 38.24
N THR A 35 -2.87 13.20 37.45
CA THR A 35 -3.89 14.12 37.98
C THR A 35 -5.15 14.09 37.11
N ILE A 36 -6.27 13.82 37.77
CA ILE A 36 -7.65 13.84 37.28
C ILE A 36 -8.18 15.29 37.31
N ASN A 37 -8.93 15.70 36.29
CA ASN A 37 -10.05 16.68 36.33
C ASN A 37 -10.68 16.72 34.92
N SER A 38 -11.88 16.18 34.71
CA SER A 38 -13.22 16.76 34.97
C SER A 38 -13.58 17.94 34.04
N ASP A 39 -14.53 17.64 33.15
CA ASP A 39 -15.57 18.49 32.55
C ASP A 39 -15.17 19.68 31.66
N ILE A 40 -15.84 19.77 30.50
CA ILE A 40 -16.68 20.92 30.11
C ILE A 40 -17.55 20.52 28.89
N ASN A 41 -18.84 20.84 29.02
CA ASN A 41 -19.90 20.81 28.01
C ASN A 41 -19.79 21.97 27.00
N ASP A 42 -20.44 21.80 25.85
CA ASP A 42 -21.42 22.70 25.20
C ASP A 42 -21.30 22.56 23.67
N LYS A 43 -22.31 22.16 22.88
CA LYS A 43 -23.68 22.65 22.56
C LYS A 43 -23.72 23.40 21.22
N GLU A 44 -24.53 22.84 20.31
CA GLU A 44 -25.24 23.39 19.13
C GLU A 44 -24.49 24.12 17.99
N VAL A 45 -24.88 23.83 16.74
CA VAL A 45 -25.73 24.72 15.89
C VAL A 45 -25.87 24.15 14.46
N ASP A 46 -27.11 24.17 13.96
CA ASP A 46 -27.59 23.89 12.59
C ASP A 46 -27.08 24.86 11.52
N THR A 47 -26.96 24.41 10.27
CA THR A 47 -27.25 25.27 9.10
C THR A 47 -27.78 24.49 7.90
N ASP A 48 -28.94 24.93 7.42
CA ASP A 48 -29.64 24.54 6.19
C ASP A 48 -28.86 24.92 4.91
N VAL A 49 -29.10 24.19 3.82
CA VAL A 49 -28.67 24.54 2.46
C VAL A 49 -29.88 24.53 1.52
N GLU A 50 -30.18 25.69 0.93
CA GLU A 50 -31.13 25.86 -0.18
C GLU A 50 -30.53 25.40 -1.52
N GLU A 51 -31.37 24.81 -2.38
CA GLU A 51 -31.06 24.43 -3.75
C GLU A 51 -31.72 25.41 -4.74
N SER A 52 -30.98 25.85 -5.76
CA SER A 52 -31.44 26.75 -6.81
C SER A 52 -31.39 26.08 -8.19
N THR A 53 -32.47 26.28 -8.94
CA THR A 53 -32.72 25.83 -10.33
C THR A 53 -32.26 26.88 -11.35
N LEU A 54 -31.96 26.46 -12.59
CA LEU A 54 -31.99 27.22 -13.86
C LEU A 54 -31.68 26.21 -15.00
N ASP A 55 -32.60 25.88 -15.91
CA ASP A 55 -33.17 26.61 -17.07
C ASP A 55 -32.53 26.14 -18.39
N SER A 56 -33.38 25.76 -19.34
CA SER A 56 -33.04 25.14 -20.62
C SER A 56 -33.67 25.96 -21.75
N SER A 57 -32.83 26.70 -22.48
CA SER A 57 -33.25 27.44 -23.67
C SER A 57 -33.15 26.60 -24.94
N GLU A 58 -34.14 26.82 -25.79
CA GLU A 58 -34.43 26.17 -27.06
C GLU A 58 -33.37 26.52 -28.13
N ASN A 59 -32.94 25.53 -28.92
CA ASN A 59 -31.98 25.70 -30.00
C ASN A 59 -32.70 25.57 -31.36
N GLU A 60 -32.75 26.67 -32.10
CA GLU A 60 -33.34 26.75 -33.44
C GLU A 60 -32.51 25.97 -34.47
N VAL A 61 -33.21 25.27 -35.37
CA VAL A 61 -32.62 24.48 -36.45
C VAL A 61 -32.43 25.36 -37.68
N ASP A 62 -31.18 25.68 -38.01
CA ASP A 62 -30.80 26.30 -39.28
C ASP A 62 -30.58 25.21 -40.35
N VAL A 63 -31.54 25.07 -41.26
CA VAL A 63 -31.43 24.20 -42.44
C VAL A 63 -30.71 24.95 -43.55
N SER A 64 -29.39 24.83 -43.59
CA SER A 64 -28.59 25.24 -44.74
C SER A 64 -28.66 24.16 -45.84
N LEU A 65 -29.06 24.57 -47.04
CA LEU A 65 -29.05 23.74 -48.25
C LEU A 65 -27.60 23.38 -48.60
N VAL A 66 -27.19 22.14 -48.31
CA VAL A 66 -25.88 21.62 -48.72
C VAL A 66 -25.92 21.32 -50.22
N GLU A 67 -25.14 22.06 -51.00
CA GLU A 67 -24.94 21.82 -52.42
C GLU A 67 -24.27 20.45 -52.61
N SER A 68 -25.01 19.52 -53.24
CA SER A 68 -24.60 18.13 -53.44
C SER A 68 -23.40 18.06 -54.38
N GLU A 69 -22.23 17.70 -53.86
CA GLU A 69 -21.07 17.39 -54.68
C GLU A 69 -21.39 16.21 -55.62
N ILE A 70 -21.12 16.40 -56.92
CA ILE A 70 -21.39 15.42 -57.97
C ILE A 70 -20.34 14.30 -57.85
N VAL A 71 -20.62 13.24 -57.09
CA VAL A 71 -19.74 12.06 -57.00
C VAL A 71 -19.72 11.32 -58.34
N PRO A 72 -18.55 11.19 -59.01
CA PRO A 72 -18.46 10.43 -60.25
C PRO A 72 -18.87 8.97 -60.03
N SER A 73 -19.91 8.54 -60.75
CA SER A 73 -20.36 7.15 -60.75
C SER A 73 -19.26 6.26 -61.33
N HIS A 74 -18.71 5.38 -60.50
CA HIS A 74 -17.79 4.32 -60.90
C HIS A 74 -18.19 3.02 -60.21
N SER A 75 -17.81 1.89 -60.78
CA SER A 75 -18.00 0.57 -60.15
C SER A 75 -16.80 0.22 -59.29
N HIS A 76 -17.03 -0.28 -58.08
CA HIS A 76 -15.95 -0.76 -57.23
C HIS A 76 -15.49 -2.16 -57.63
N SER A 77 -14.17 -2.34 -57.72
CA SER A 77 -13.52 -3.65 -57.77
C SER A 77 -12.70 -3.82 -56.49
N TYR A 78 -13.20 -4.62 -55.55
CA TYR A 78 -12.58 -4.81 -54.25
C TYR A 78 -11.59 -5.98 -54.24
N ILE A 79 -10.47 -5.79 -53.54
CA ILE A 79 -9.52 -6.84 -53.19
C ILE A 79 -9.71 -7.15 -51.69
N SER A 80 -9.82 -8.43 -51.34
CA SER A 80 -10.04 -8.88 -49.97
C SER A 80 -8.75 -9.32 -49.28
N THR A 81 -8.59 -8.97 -48.00
CA THR A 81 -7.51 -9.44 -47.11
C THR A 81 -8.09 -9.98 -45.80
N VAL A 82 -7.69 -11.19 -45.39
CA VAL A 82 -8.16 -11.79 -44.13
C VAL A 82 -7.26 -11.38 -42.97
N ILE A 83 -7.86 -10.78 -41.94
CA ILE A 83 -7.21 -10.40 -40.69
C ILE A 83 -7.67 -11.36 -39.59
N SER A 84 -6.74 -12.13 -39.02
CA SER A 84 -7.06 -13.13 -37.98
C SER A 84 -7.41 -12.48 -36.63
N PRO A 85 -8.29 -13.10 -35.81
CA PRO A 85 -8.57 -12.61 -34.46
C PRO A 85 -7.36 -12.73 -33.54
N THR A 86 -7.23 -11.77 -32.62
CA THR A 86 -6.26 -11.80 -31.51
C THR A 86 -6.95 -12.18 -30.21
N CYS A 87 -6.22 -12.17 -29.08
CA CYS A 87 -6.81 -12.43 -27.77
C CYS A 87 -7.92 -11.42 -27.41
N THR A 88 -7.81 -10.17 -27.88
CA THR A 88 -8.70 -9.06 -27.50
C THR A 88 -9.45 -8.44 -28.68
N LYS A 89 -8.97 -8.59 -29.91
CA LYS A 89 -9.59 -8.03 -31.11
C LYS A 89 -10.20 -9.13 -31.98
N GLN A 90 -11.38 -8.85 -32.51
CA GLN A 90 -12.01 -9.69 -33.53
C GLN A 90 -11.16 -9.71 -34.81
N GLY A 91 -11.23 -10.83 -35.52
CA GLY A 91 -10.75 -10.93 -36.90
C GLY A 91 -11.86 -10.52 -37.86
N TYR A 92 -11.51 -10.23 -39.11
CA TYR A 92 -12.44 -9.83 -40.17
C TYR A 92 -11.77 -9.97 -41.53
N THR A 93 -12.58 -9.94 -42.59
CA THR A 93 -12.08 -9.76 -43.96
C THR A 93 -12.24 -8.30 -44.35
N GLN A 94 -11.14 -7.64 -44.67
CA GLN A 94 -11.10 -6.27 -45.16
C GLN A 94 -11.18 -6.27 -46.68
N TYR A 95 -12.06 -5.45 -47.23
CA TYR A 95 -12.21 -5.20 -48.66
C TYR A 95 -11.69 -3.80 -48.97
N SER A 96 -10.79 -3.68 -49.94
CA SER A 96 -10.19 -2.40 -50.33
C SER A 96 -10.30 -2.19 -51.84
N CYS A 97 -10.72 -0.98 -52.23
CA CYS A 97 -10.76 -0.55 -53.63
C CYS A 97 -9.63 0.44 -53.92
N SER A 98 -9.14 0.48 -55.16
CA SER A 98 -8.08 1.41 -55.58
C SER A 98 -8.48 2.89 -55.47
N CYS A 99 -9.77 3.20 -55.35
CA CYS A 99 -10.27 4.55 -55.10
C CYS A 99 -10.10 5.00 -53.63
N GLY A 100 -9.65 4.11 -52.74
CA GLY A 100 -9.45 4.38 -51.31
C GLY A 100 -10.61 3.94 -50.41
N ASP A 101 -11.73 3.52 -50.98
CA ASP A 101 -12.85 2.97 -50.21
C ASP A 101 -12.51 1.62 -49.57
N THR A 102 -12.93 1.44 -48.32
CA THR A 102 -12.68 0.22 -47.54
C THR A 102 -13.84 -0.12 -46.62
N TYR A 103 -14.16 -1.41 -46.51
CA TYR A 103 -15.12 -1.92 -45.52
C TYR A 103 -14.71 -3.31 -45.01
N ASN A 104 -15.29 -3.74 -43.90
CA ASN A 104 -14.96 -5.00 -43.22
C ASN A 104 -16.22 -5.88 -43.05
N GLU A 105 -16.10 -7.17 -43.36
CA GLU A 105 -17.15 -8.18 -43.16
C GLU A 105 -16.56 -9.49 -42.59
N ASN A 106 -17.40 -10.53 -42.44
CA ASN A 106 -17.00 -11.86 -41.99
C ASN A 106 -16.25 -11.83 -40.64
N TYR A 107 -16.80 -11.09 -39.67
CA TYR A 107 -16.20 -10.92 -38.35
C TYR A 107 -16.10 -12.25 -37.60
N THR A 108 -14.94 -12.49 -37.00
CA THR A 108 -14.67 -13.64 -36.14
C THR A 108 -14.35 -13.15 -34.74
N SER A 109 -14.99 -13.72 -33.72
CA SER A 109 -14.76 -13.36 -32.31
C SER A 109 -13.29 -13.41 -31.91
N ALA A 110 -12.90 -12.55 -30.96
CA ALA A 110 -11.59 -12.62 -30.34
C ALA A 110 -11.37 -13.99 -29.70
N LYS A 111 -10.12 -14.47 -29.68
CA LYS A 111 -9.76 -15.79 -29.15
C LYS A 111 -9.90 -15.90 -27.63
N GLY A 112 -9.97 -14.76 -26.93
CA GLY A 112 -9.88 -14.71 -25.49
C GLY A 112 -8.46 -14.98 -24.98
N HIS A 113 -8.31 -15.00 -23.66
CA HIS A 113 -7.04 -15.28 -22.99
C HIS A 113 -6.98 -16.74 -22.53
N ILE A 114 -5.79 -17.33 -22.62
CA ILE A 114 -5.49 -18.66 -22.07
C ILE A 114 -4.63 -18.46 -20.83
N GLU A 115 -5.21 -18.68 -19.65
CA GLU A 115 -4.54 -18.45 -18.37
C GLU A 115 -3.40 -19.45 -18.13
N VAL A 116 -2.28 -18.93 -17.66
CA VAL A 116 -1.17 -19.66 -17.05
C VAL A 116 -0.95 -19.11 -15.66
N ILE A 117 -0.81 -20.00 -14.68
CA ILE A 117 -0.61 -19.64 -13.28
C ILE A 117 0.88 -19.33 -13.06
N ASP A 118 1.14 -18.12 -12.57
CA ASP A 118 2.44 -17.72 -12.03
C ASP A 118 2.47 -18.13 -10.56
N LYS A 119 3.29 -19.14 -10.26
CA LYS A 119 3.36 -19.72 -8.91
C LYS A 119 3.71 -18.66 -7.86
N ALA A 120 3.05 -18.75 -6.71
CA ALA A 120 3.44 -18.02 -5.52
C ALA A 120 4.88 -18.37 -5.13
N VAL A 121 5.59 -17.39 -4.56
CA VAL A 121 6.92 -17.53 -3.99
C VAL A 121 6.83 -17.12 -2.54
N ASP A 122 7.16 -18.02 -1.63
CA ASP A 122 7.10 -17.71 -0.20
C ASP A 122 8.16 -16.68 0.18
N ALA A 123 7.82 -15.81 1.12
CA ALA A 123 8.78 -14.88 1.70
C ALA A 123 9.76 -15.61 2.62
N THR A 124 10.99 -15.11 2.68
CA THR A 124 12.03 -15.59 3.59
C THR A 124 12.57 -14.45 4.42
N ILE A 125 13.46 -14.75 5.37
CA ILE A 125 14.17 -13.72 6.16
C ILE A 125 15.06 -12.86 5.24
N SER A 126 15.62 -13.44 4.17
CA SER A 126 16.55 -12.76 3.25
C SER A 126 15.89 -12.16 2.01
N ALA A 127 14.72 -12.64 1.57
CA ALA A 127 14.07 -12.24 0.32
C ALA A 127 12.55 -12.09 0.47
N THR A 128 11.98 -11.14 -0.27
CA THR A 128 10.52 -10.98 -0.37
C THR A 128 9.90 -12.15 -1.12
N GLY A 129 8.64 -12.46 -0.82
CA GLY A 129 7.83 -13.40 -1.59
C GLY A 129 6.96 -12.70 -2.64
N LEU A 130 6.16 -13.49 -3.35
CA LEU A 130 5.17 -13.06 -4.33
C LEU A 130 3.89 -13.89 -4.16
N THR A 131 2.73 -13.25 -4.24
CA THR A 131 1.46 -13.98 -4.32
C THR A 131 1.35 -14.74 -5.64
N GLU A 132 0.42 -15.67 -5.73
CA GLU A 132 0.04 -16.25 -7.01
C GLU A 132 -0.42 -15.15 -7.99
N GLY A 133 -0.07 -15.30 -9.26
CA GLY A 133 -0.48 -14.43 -10.35
C GLY A 133 -0.93 -15.26 -11.55
N LYS A 134 -1.36 -14.57 -12.61
CA LYS A 134 -1.77 -15.20 -13.86
C LYS A 134 -1.40 -14.34 -15.06
N HIS A 135 -0.95 -14.98 -16.12
CA HIS A 135 -0.75 -14.34 -17.43
C HIS A 135 -1.36 -15.15 -18.57
N CYS A 136 -1.54 -14.51 -19.71
CA CYS A 136 -1.99 -15.17 -20.94
C CYS A 136 -0.80 -15.80 -21.66
N SER A 137 -0.82 -17.12 -21.90
CA SER A 137 0.25 -17.81 -22.65
C SER A 137 0.44 -17.31 -24.09
N VAL A 138 -0.62 -16.81 -24.72
CA VAL A 138 -0.62 -16.42 -26.13
C VAL A 138 -0.07 -15.01 -26.35
N CYS A 139 -0.46 -14.06 -25.49
CA CYS A 139 -0.13 -12.64 -25.68
C CYS A 139 0.62 -12.01 -24.51
N GLY A 140 0.92 -12.76 -23.45
CA GLY A 140 1.65 -12.28 -22.28
C GLY A 140 0.88 -11.29 -21.40
N ALA A 141 -0.41 -11.04 -21.67
CA ALA A 141 -1.21 -10.11 -20.87
C ALA A 141 -1.29 -10.60 -19.41
N ILE A 142 -1.03 -9.71 -18.46
CA ILE A 142 -1.19 -10.01 -17.02
C ILE A 142 -2.69 -9.98 -16.71
N LEU A 143 -3.22 -11.13 -16.29
CA LEU A 143 -4.64 -11.32 -15.95
C LEU A 143 -4.88 -11.18 -14.45
N LEU A 144 -3.88 -11.56 -13.65
CA LEU A 144 -3.81 -11.32 -12.22
C LEU A 144 -2.36 -10.96 -11.86
N ALA A 145 -2.13 -9.73 -11.42
CA ALA A 145 -0.79 -9.28 -11.05
C ALA A 145 -0.35 -9.92 -9.73
N GLN A 146 0.89 -10.43 -9.69
CA GLN A 146 1.52 -10.84 -8.43
C GLN A 146 1.74 -9.61 -7.54
N LYS A 147 1.48 -9.76 -6.24
CA LYS A 147 1.79 -8.76 -5.22
C LYS A 147 3.01 -9.20 -4.43
N VAL A 148 3.87 -8.25 -4.07
CA VAL A 148 5.04 -8.52 -3.24
C VAL A 148 4.60 -8.86 -1.82
N ILE A 149 5.08 -10.00 -1.32
CA ILE A 149 4.97 -10.40 0.08
C ILE A 149 6.24 -9.92 0.79
N PRO A 150 6.13 -9.06 1.81
CA PRO A 150 7.25 -8.58 2.61
C PRO A 150 8.06 -9.73 3.21
N LYS A 151 9.34 -9.49 3.51
CA LYS A 151 10.22 -10.47 4.16
C LYS A 151 9.65 -10.92 5.51
N LEU A 152 10.09 -12.09 5.95
CA LEU A 152 9.87 -12.50 7.34
C LEU A 152 10.66 -11.60 8.28
N ALA A 153 10.14 -11.40 9.48
CA ALA A 153 10.84 -10.62 10.49
C ALA A 153 12.14 -11.33 10.89
N SER A 154 13.21 -10.56 11.05
CA SER A 154 14.49 -11.06 11.58
C SER A 154 14.66 -10.56 13.01
N VAL A 155 15.24 -11.40 13.85
CA VAL A 155 15.57 -11.08 15.25
C VAL A 155 17.06 -11.27 15.45
N THR A 156 17.74 -10.24 15.94
CA THR A 156 19.16 -10.31 16.32
C THR A 156 19.34 -9.88 17.76
N TYR A 157 20.08 -10.68 18.54
CA TYR A 157 20.45 -10.38 19.92
C TYR A 157 21.95 -10.12 20.00
N VAL A 158 22.34 -9.04 20.67
CA VAL A 158 23.72 -8.75 21.06
C VAL A 158 23.77 -8.81 22.57
N GLU A 159 24.22 -9.95 23.10
CA GLU A 159 24.32 -10.21 24.52
C GLU A 159 25.61 -9.61 25.12
N ASN A 160 25.57 -9.32 26.41
CA ASN A 160 26.75 -9.07 27.23
C ASN A 160 26.88 -10.27 28.16
N GLY A 161 28.06 -10.85 28.37
CA GLY A 161 28.24 -12.16 29.03
C GLY A 161 27.59 -12.37 30.41
N ASN A 162 27.05 -11.31 31.04
CA ASN A 162 26.30 -11.35 32.30
C ASN A 162 24.77 -11.19 32.17
N SER A 163 24.25 -10.86 30.97
CA SER A 163 22.84 -10.60 30.73
C SER A 163 22.38 -11.15 29.39
N SER A 164 21.21 -11.80 29.37
CA SER A 164 20.59 -12.31 28.15
C SER A 164 19.27 -11.61 27.88
N PHE A 165 18.84 -11.60 26.62
CA PHE A 165 17.55 -11.07 26.20
C PHE A 165 16.87 -12.00 25.23
N LYS A 166 15.57 -12.23 25.43
CA LYS A 166 14.76 -13.06 24.55
C LYS A 166 13.40 -12.41 24.29
N LEU A 167 12.96 -12.48 23.04
CA LEU A 167 11.61 -12.11 22.66
C LEU A 167 10.68 -13.31 22.81
N ILE A 168 9.49 -13.11 23.40
CA ILE A 168 8.52 -14.18 23.63
C ILE A 168 7.59 -14.38 22.41
N ASN A 169 7.24 -13.30 21.69
CA ASN A 169 6.29 -13.34 20.57
C ASN A 169 6.94 -13.68 19.22
N ASP A 170 6.14 -14.22 18.29
CA ASP A 170 6.50 -14.33 16.87
C ASP A 170 6.28 -12.98 16.16
N LEU A 171 7.37 -12.38 15.67
CA LEU A 171 7.33 -11.11 14.93
C LEU A 171 6.70 -11.20 13.54
N ASN A 172 6.37 -12.41 13.07
CA ASN A 172 5.71 -12.58 11.79
C ASN A 172 4.22 -12.27 11.83
N GLU A 173 3.63 -12.15 13.02
CA GLU A 173 2.23 -11.81 13.21
C GLU A 173 1.95 -10.30 12.99
N GLU A 174 0.72 -9.99 12.60
CA GLU A 174 0.25 -8.60 12.55
C GLU A 174 -0.28 -8.20 13.94
N TYR A 175 0.18 -7.05 14.43
CA TYR A 175 -0.25 -6.46 15.69
C TYR A 175 -1.30 -5.38 15.43
N THR A 176 -2.30 -5.27 16.30
CA THR A 176 -3.22 -4.13 16.27
C THR A 176 -2.54 -2.92 16.91
N CYS A 177 -2.63 -1.78 16.24
CA CYS A 177 -1.88 -0.59 16.63
C CYS A 177 -2.76 0.67 16.57
N GLY A 178 -2.76 1.45 17.65
CA GLY A 178 -3.65 2.60 17.86
C GLY A 178 -4.95 2.30 18.64
N PRO A 179 -5.77 3.32 18.96
CA PRO A 179 -6.97 3.16 19.80
C PRO A 179 -8.06 2.32 19.13
N VAL A 180 -8.70 1.44 19.91
CA VAL A 180 -9.70 0.44 19.46
C VAL A 180 -10.99 1.10 18.95
N SER A 181 -11.25 2.36 19.29
CA SER A 181 -12.52 3.04 18.99
C SER A 181 -12.84 3.23 17.50
N ASN A 182 -11.84 3.12 16.61
CA ASN A 182 -12.00 3.44 15.18
C ASN A 182 -11.61 2.30 14.20
N GLY A 183 -11.60 1.05 14.67
CA GLY A 183 -11.15 -0.10 13.90
C GLY A 183 -9.60 -0.20 13.89
N PRO A 184 -9.02 -1.36 14.21
CA PRO A 184 -7.59 -1.43 14.48
C PRO A 184 -6.78 -1.24 13.19
N ASN A 185 -5.83 -0.29 13.20
CA ASN A 185 -4.75 -0.38 12.22
C ASN A 185 -3.97 -1.65 12.49
N LYS A 186 -3.36 -2.19 11.44
CA LYS A 186 -2.47 -3.34 11.56
C LYS A 186 -1.05 -2.93 11.27
N CYS A 187 -0.14 -3.40 12.11
CA CYS A 187 1.28 -3.14 12.04
C CYS A 187 2.06 -4.47 12.06
N LYS A 188 3.20 -4.50 11.37
CA LYS A 188 4.17 -5.58 11.43
C LYS A 188 5.51 -5.04 11.90
N ILE A 189 6.18 -5.79 12.77
CA ILE A 189 7.52 -5.46 13.24
C ILE A 189 8.52 -6.27 12.42
N GLU A 190 9.53 -5.59 11.88
CA GLU A 190 10.53 -6.14 10.98
C GLU A 190 11.93 -5.73 11.50
N ASN A 191 12.97 -6.49 11.14
CA ASN A 191 14.38 -6.17 11.46
C ASN A 191 14.63 -5.80 12.93
N PHE A 192 14.11 -6.61 13.85
CA PHE A 192 14.25 -6.37 15.28
C PHE A 192 15.67 -6.70 15.74
N VAL A 193 16.34 -5.71 16.31
CA VAL A 193 17.68 -5.81 16.86
C VAL A 193 17.65 -5.33 18.30
N CYS A 194 18.01 -6.21 19.22
CA CYS A 194 18.20 -5.85 20.62
C CYS A 194 19.68 -6.00 21.00
N SER A 195 20.22 -4.97 21.61
CA SER A 195 21.61 -4.92 22.06
C SER A 195 21.70 -4.51 23.52
N ILE A 196 22.58 -5.21 24.25
CA ILE A 196 22.84 -4.97 25.67
C ILE A 196 24.24 -4.36 25.83
N GLY A 197 24.29 -3.12 26.29
CA GLY A 197 25.53 -2.44 26.70
C GLY A 197 25.75 -2.52 28.21
N SER A 198 26.99 -2.38 28.68
CA SER A 198 27.29 -2.18 30.10
C SER A 198 27.20 -0.70 30.47
N PHE A 199 26.62 -0.40 31.64
CA PHE A 199 26.51 0.97 32.17
C PHE A 199 27.29 1.15 33.49
N GLY A 200 27.99 0.11 33.97
CA GLY A 200 28.74 0.12 35.23
C GLY A 200 27.90 -0.24 36.46
N ASN A 201 28.54 -0.55 37.59
CA ASN A 201 27.88 -0.93 38.86
C ASN A 201 26.86 -2.08 38.75
N GLY A 202 27.10 -3.06 37.88
CA GLY A 202 26.17 -4.18 37.65
C GLY A 202 24.87 -3.76 36.95
N GLN A 203 24.91 -2.67 36.18
CA GLN A 203 23.80 -2.19 35.37
C GLN A 203 24.11 -2.25 33.88
N ILE A 204 23.06 -2.38 33.09
CA ILE A 204 23.06 -2.46 31.64
C ILE A 204 22.25 -1.33 31.00
N MET A 205 22.55 -1.10 29.73
CA MET A 205 21.77 -0.30 28.81
C MET A 205 21.15 -1.25 27.78
N LEU A 206 19.84 -1.16 27.58
CA LEU A 206 19.13 -1.92 26.56
C LEU A 206 18.81 -0.99 25.39
N ASN A 207 19.29 -1.33 24.19
CA ASN A 207 19.00 -0.60 22.97
C ASN A 207 18.29 -1.51 21.97
N ILE A 208 17.04 -1.17 21.67
CA ILE A 208 16.12 -1.91 20.79
C ILE A 208 15.90 -1.07 19.53
N ASN A 209 16.17 -1.65 18.37
CA ASN A 209 15.95 -1.05 17.06
C ASN A 209 15.04 -1.97 16.25
N PHE A 210 14.06 -1.43 15.56
CA PHE A 210 13.23 -2.22 14.65
C PHE A 210 12.54 -1.33 13.62
N ASP A 211 12.06 -1.98 12.57
CA ASP A 211 11.25 -1.38 11.54
C ASP A 211 9.77 -1.67 11.84
N MET A 212 8.95 -0.64 11.95
CA MET A 212 7.50 -0.76 12.10
C MET A 212 6.84 -0.43 10.78
N ARG A 213 6.13 -1.42 10.20
CA ARG A 213 5.39 -1.24 8.95
C ARG A 213 3.89 -1.28 9.16
N LYS A 214 3.16 -0.27 8.69
CA LYS A 214 1.69 -0.29 8.70
C LYS A 214 1.17 -1.13 7.53
N THR A 215 0.46 -2.21 7.82
CA THR A 215 -0.03 -3.16 6.81
C THR A 215 -1.48 -2.91 6.42
N ALA A 216 -2.29 -2.33 7.31
CA ALA A 216 -3.65 -1.94 7.01
C ALA A 216 -4.04 -0.65 7.74
N GLN A 217 -4.85 0.18 7.08
CA GLN A 217 -5.47 1.36 7.66
C GLN A 217 -6.86 1.01 8.19
N GLY A 218 -7.11 1.37 9.44
CA GLY A 218 -8.45 1.36 10.03
C GLY A 218 -9.32 2.49 9.47
N SER A 219 -10.52 2.65 10.01
CA SER A 219 -11.52 3.61 9.51
C SER A 219 -11.05 5.07 9.60
N THR A 220 -10.07 5.36 10.45
CA THR A 220 -9.47 6.69 10.59
C THR A 220 -7.94 6.61 10.36
N PRO A 221 -7.33 7.59 9.66
CA PRO A 221 -5.88 7.72 9.63
C PRO A 221 -5.38 7.98 11.05
N SER A 222 -4.89 6.94 11.74
CA SER A 222 -4.32 7.12 13.08
C SER A 222 -3.03 7.91 12.96
N LYS A 223 -3.09 9.15 13.42
CA LYS A 223 -1.92 9.82 13.97
C LYS A 223 -1.58 9.11 15.29
N ASP A 224 -0.30 8.98 15.62
CA ASP A 224 0.20 8.35 16.86
C ASP A 224 -0.15 6.86 17.05
N ILE A 225 0.36 6.02 16.15
CA ILE A 225 0.36 4.57 16.31
C ILE A 225 1.17 4.18 17.54
N LYS A 226 0.52 3.48 18.48
CA LYS A 226 1.14 2.91 19.67
C LYS A 226 1.42 1.43 19.48
N VAL A 227 2.54 0.98 20.03
CA VAL A 227 2.91 -0.43 20.22
C VAL A 227 3.48 -0.51 21.62
N PHE A 228 3.15 -1.58 22.34
CA PHE A 228 3.55 -1.75 23.73
C PHE A 228 4.56 -2.89 23.84
N PHE A 229 5.65 -2.60 24.55
CA PHE A 229 6.65 -3.59 24.95
C PHE A 229 6.61 -3.74 26.47
N TYR A 230 6.50 -4.98 26.93
CA TYR A 230 6.58 -5.33 28.34
C TYR A 230 7.89 -6.07 28.60
N LEU A 231 8.67 -5.56 29.54
CA LEU A 231 9.96 -6.15 29.92
C LEU A 231 9.81 -6.93 31.23
N TYR A 232 10.22 -8.18 31.19
CA TYR A 232 10.20 -9.09 32.33
C TYR A 232 11.62 -9.50 32.70
N ARG A 233 11.85 -9.68 33.99
CA ARG A 233 13.07 -10.26 34.55
C ARG A 233 12.67 -11.42 35.43
N ASP A 234 13.22 -12.61 35.16
CA ASP A 234 12.95 -13.82 35.94
C ASP A 234 11.43 -14.11 36.11
N GLY A 235 10.61 -13.67 35.14
CA GLY A 235 9.15 -13.83 35.14
C GLY A 235 8.34 -12.67 35.75
N GLU A 236 8.99 -11.71 36.41
CA GLU A 236 8.32 -10.52 36.96
C GLU A 236 8.44 -9.34 36.00
N GLN A 237 7.35 -8.60 35.80
CA GLN A 237 7.36 -7.39 34.98
C GLN A 237 8.13 -6.29 35.72
N ILE A 238 9.21 -5.78 35.11
CA ILE A 238 10.07 -4.76 35.72
C ILE A 238 9.95 -3.39 35.09
N ASP A 239 9.34 -3.29 33.90
CA ASP A 239 9.09 -2.02 33.23
C ASP A 239 7.68 -2.00 32.63
N GLY A 240 7.09 -0.81 32.61
CA GLY A 240 5.78 -0.55 32.04
C GLY A 240 5.82 -0.59 30.52
N ALA A 241 4.64 -0.37 29.92
CA ALA A 241 4.46 -0.42 28.48
C ALA A 241 5.31 0.68 27.79
N ILE A 242 6.31 0.31 27.00
CA ILE A 242 7.10 1.29 26.22
C ILE A 242 6.26 1.74 25.03
N ILE A 243 5.83 3.00 25.04
CA ILE A 243 4.98 3.58 23.99
C ILE A 243 5.85 4.19 22.91
N LEU A 244 5.63 3.75 21.68
CA LEU A 244 6.05 4.49 20.51
C LEU A 244 4.91 5.33 19.99
N GLN A 245 5.20 6.53 19.53
CA GLN A 245 4.27 7.38 18.80
C GLN A 245 4.81 7.53 17.39
N GLY A 246 3.95 7.38 16.40
CA GLY A 246 4.36 7.65 15.03
C GLY A 246 3.20 7.74 14.06
N ASN A 247 3.40 8.54 13.03
CA ASN A 247 2.53 8.61 11.87
C ASN A 247 3.07 7.62 10.84
N ALA A 248 2.27 6.61 10.49
CA ALA A 248 2.63 5.68 9.42
C ALA A 248 1.57 5.68 8.33
N ASP A 249 2.03 5.86 7.09
CA ASP A 249 1.25 5.61 5.90
C ASP A 249 1.18 4.11 5.63
N VAL A 250 0.09 3.65 5.01
CA VAL A 250 -0.08 2.23 4.68
C VAL A 250 1.00 1.79 3.69
N GLY A 251 1.62 0.64 3.96
CA GLY A 251 2.72 0.10 3.18
C GLY A 251 4.08 0.69 3.53
N CYS A 252 4.13 1.72 4.36
CA CYS A 252 5.36 2.37 4.77
C CYS A 252 5.95 1.77 6.03
N SER A 253 7.29 1.69 6.05
CA SER A 253 8.09 1.16 7.15
C SER A 253 8.97 2.26 7.75
N TYR A 254 8.97 2.34 9.08
CA TYR A 254 9.56 3.40 9.88
C TYR A 254 10.51 2.82 10.91
N LYS A 255 11.70 3.43 11.03
CA LYS A 255 12.71 3.00 11.99
C LYS A 255 12.40 3.55 13.37
N GLN A 256 12.28 2.64 14.33
CA GLN A 256 12.07 2.95 15.72
C GLN A 256 13.29 2.53 16.54
N THR A 257 13.67 3.37 17.50
CA THR A 257 14.76 3.11 18.44
C THR A 257 14.27 3.41 19.85
N ILE A 258 14.47 2.45 20.75
CA ILE A 258 14.18 2.57 22.18
C ILE A 258 15.48 2.32 22.93
N THR A 259 15.84 3.22 23.83
CA THR A 259 16.98 3.01 24.73
C THR A 259 16.53 3.13 26.19
N LYS A 260 16.86 2.11 26.99
CA LYS A 260 16.64 2.08 28.43
C LYS A 260 17.98 1.96 29.15
N TYR A 261 18.12 2.67 30.26
CA TYR A 261 19.35 2.75 31.05
C TYR A 261 19.09 2.26 32.47
N PHE A 262 20.18 2.02 33.22
CA PHE A 262 20.14 1.67 34.65
C PHE A 262 19.35 0.39 34.97
N ILE A 263 19.20 -0.52 34.00
CA ILE A 263 18.59 -1.82 34.24
C ILE A 263 19.63 -2.69 34.96
N PRO A 264 19.31 -3.44 36.02
CA PRO A 264 20.27 -4.38 36.61
C PRO A 264 20.81 -5.40 35.59
N GLU A 265 21.90 -6.11 35.89
CA GLU A 265 22.27 -7.30 35.12
C GLU A 265 21.32 -8.48 35.42
N GLY A 266 21.03 -9.31 34.41
CA GLY A 266 20.07 -10.41 34.53
C GLY A 266 19.57 -10.97 33.20
N ASN A 267 18.64 -11.92 33.30
CA ASN A 267 17.98 -12.52 32.15
C ASN A 267 16.64 -11.84 31.90
N TYR A 268 16.46 -11.35 30.67
CA TYR A 268 15.30 -10.57 30.29
C TYR A 268 14.48 -11.28 29.23
N THR A 269 13.16 -11.21 29.39
CA THR A 269 12.23 -11.56 28.32
C THR A 269 11.37 -10.36 27.98
N MET A 270 11.01 -10.22 26.71
CA MET A 270 10.15 -9.14 26.25
C MET A 270 8.93 -9.69 25.54
N GLU A 271 7.78 -9.10 25.87
CA GLU A 271 6.53 -9.33 25.18
C GLU A 271 6.13 -8.11 24.38
N ILE A 272 5.67 -8.33 23.15
CA ILE A 272 5.06 -7.32 22.29
C ILE A 272 3.56 -7.55 22.35
N ALA A 273 2.86 -6.59 22.92
CA ALA A 273 1.42 -6.65 23.01
C ALA A 273 0.77 -5.76 21.96
N SER A 274 -0.27 -6.32 21.35
CA SER A 274 -1.30 -5.57 20.61
C SER A 274 -1.88 -4.46 21.50
N CYS A 275 -2.25 -3.32 20.90
CA CYS A 275 -2.92 -2.23 21.61
C CYS A 275 -4.26 -2.70 22.20
N ASN A 276 -4.24 -3.26 23.40
CA ASN A 276 -5.45 -3.55 24.16
C ASN A 276 -5.53 -2.57 25.34
N GLN A 277 -6.53 -1.70 25.18
CA GLN A 277 -7.30 -0.91 26.15
C GLN A 277 -6.64 -0.55 27.48
#